data_AF-A0A6T9ZF38-F1
#
_entry.id   AF-A0A6T9ZF38-F1
#
_cell.length_a   1.000
_cell.length_b   1.000
_cell.length_c   1.000
_cell.angle_alpha   90.00
_cell.angle_beta   90.00
_cell.angle_gamma   90.00
#
_symmetry.space_group_name_H-M   'P 1'
#
loop_
_entity.id
_entity.type
_entity.pdbx_description
1 polymer ?
#
loop_
_entity_poly.entity_id
_entity_poly.type
_entity_poly.pdbx_seq_one_letter_code
_entity_poly.pdbx_strand_id
1 'polypeptide(L)'
;VKVAVRVRPLNSKEKNENEKCIVEVDRSGTPNQLYVNSTDSAMRSLLKSYAFDHVFGESNNQHEVYAECAQAIVESVLCGYNGTIFAYGQTGTGKTFTMEGDVHSDEQQGIIPRTFAQIMEYVSNAPEDIE
;
A
#
# COMPACT_ATOMS: atom_id res chain seq x y z
N VAL A 1 -10.06 -6.20 10.94
CA VAL A 1 -9.52 -4.88 10.53
C VAL A 1 -8.02 -5.06 10.41
N LYS A 2 -7.42 -4.59 9.31
CA LYS A 2 -5.97 -4.59 9.09
C LYS A 2 -5.48 -3.16 8.87
N VAL A 3 -4.29 -2.84 9.33
CA VAL A 3 -3.63 -1.54 9.16
C VAL A 3 -2.32 -1.75 8.44
N ALA A 4 -2.18 -1.08 7.29
CA ALA A 4 -0.97 -1.09 6.51
C ALA A 4 -0.37 0.31 6.38
N VAL A 5 0.95 0.38 6.28
CA VAL A 5 1.69 1.62 6.03
C VAL A 5 2.52 1.48 4.76
N ARG A 6 2.54 2.53 3.93
CA ARG A 6 3.33 2.58 2.69
C ARG A 6 4.20 3.81 2.66
N VAL A 7 5.50 3.60 2.49
CA VAL A 7 6.51 4.64 2.32
C VAL A 7 6.68 4.88 0.83
N ARG A 8 6.40 6.11 0.36
CA ARG A 8 6.62 6.47 -1.04
C ARG A 8 8.11 6.73 -1.30
N PRO A 9 8.59 6.49 -2.53
CA PRO A 9 9.92 6.93 -2.91
C PRO A 9 10.06 8.45 -2.83
N LEU A 10 11.30 8.91 -2.61
CA LEU A 10 11.65 10.32 -2.80
C LEU A 10 11.37 10.76 -4.24
N ASN A 11 10.76 11.94 -4.39
CA ASN A 11 10.48 12.55 -5.68
C ASN A 11 11.75 13.21 -6.26
N SER A 12 11.69 13.60 -7.54
CA SER A 12 12.86 14.18 -8.23
C SER A 12 13.37 15.47 -7.59
N LYS A 13 12.47 16.30 -7.03
CA LYS A 13 12.86 17.55 -6.35
C LYS A 13 13.62 17.24 -5.05
N GLU A 14 13.10 16.34 -4.23
CA GLU A 14 13.74 15.88 -2.99
C GLU A 14 15.12 15.27 -3.25
N LYS A 15 15.23 14.44 -4.29
CA LYS A 15 16.52 13.86 -4.72
C LYS A 15 17.52 14.95 -5.14
N ASN A 16 17.06 15.94 -5.91
CA ASN A 16 17.92 17.06 -6.36
C ASN A 16 18.36 17.94 -5.19
N GLU A 17 17.53 18.05 -4.15
CA GLU A 17 17.83 18.78 -2.91
C GLU A 17 18.67 17.95 -1.92
N ASN A 18 19.05 16.72 -2.28
CA ASN A 18 19.79 15.77 -1.44
C ASN A 18 19.07 15.43 -0.11
N GLU A 19 17.75 15.45 -0.13
CA GLU A 19 16.93 14.98 0.99
C GLU A 19 17.15 13.48 1.21
N LYS A 20 17.03 13.04 2.46
CA LYS A 20 17.24 11.64 2.85
C LYS A 20 15.94 11.02 3.33
N CYS A 21 15.69 9.78 2.93
CA CYS A 21 14.64 8.98 3.53
C CYS A 21 15.02 8.70 4.98
N ILE A 22 14.16 9.10 5.92
CA ILE A 22 14.36 8.88 7.37
C ILE A 22 13.59 7.66 7.87
N VAL A 23 12.95 6.91 6.97
CA VAL A 23 12.13 5.76 7.30
C VAL A 23 12.84 4.50 6.86
N GLU A 24 13.04 3.59 7.80
CA GLU A 24 13.60 2.26 7.55
C GLU A 24 12.51 1.21 7.78
N VAL A 25 12.41 0.26 6.86
CA VAL A 25 11.39 -0.79 6.89
C VAL A 25 12.09 -2.12 7.19
N ASP A 26 11.68 -2.78 8.26
CA ASP A 26 12.12 -4.12 8.62
C ASP A 26 10.95 -5.10 8.50
N ARG A 27 11.11 -6.05 7.58
CA ARG A 27 10.13 -7.10 7.28
C ARG A 27 10.56 -8.48 7.79
N SER A 28 11.66 -8.54 8.55
CA SER A 28 12.20 -9.82 9.05
C SER A 28 11.41 -10.40 10.22
N GLY A 29 10.64 -9.57 10.93
CA GLY A 29 9.82 -9.95 12.07
C GLY A 29 8.31 -9.92 11.81
N THR A 30 7.55 -10.60 12.66
CA THR A 30 6.08 -10.50 12.75
C THR A 30 5.68 -9.92 14.10
N PRO A 31 4.98 -8.76 14.16
CA PRO A 31 4.53 -7.93 13.05
C PRO A 31 5.69 -7.20 12.34
N ASN A 32 5.44 -6.78 11.10
CA ASN A 32 6.36 -5.96 10.32
C ASN A 32 6.64 -4.63 11.06
N GLN A 33 7.89 -4.17 11.06
CA GLN A 33 8.31 -2.97 11.79
C GLN A 33 8.74 -1.84 10.87
N LEU A 34 8.41 -0.62 11.28
CA LEU A 34 8.83 0.62 10.64
C LEU A 34 9.58 1.47 11.67
N TYR A 35 10.79 1.89 11.33
CA TYR A 35 11.62 2.75 12.16
C TYR A 35 11.72 4.14 11.54
N VAL A 36 11.57 5.18 12.37
CA VAL A 36 11.76 6.58 11.96
C VAL A 36 13.00 7.13 12.65
N ASN A 37 14.00 7.47 11.84
CA ASN A 37 15.24 8.10 12.28
C ASN A 37 15.02 9.59 12.55
N SER A 38 15.51 10.08 13.69
CA SER A 38 15.55 11.52 13.96
C SER A 38 16.69 12.18 13.19
N THR A 39 16.39 13.29 12.51
CA THR A 39 17.40 14.16 11.87
C THR A 39 18.17 15.00 12.88
N ASP A 40 17.65 15.17 14.10
CA ASP A 40 18.33 15.85 15.18
C ASP A 40 19.39 14.93 15.81
N SER A 41 20.65 15.33 15.66
CA SER A 41 21.83 14.68 16.23
C SER A 41 21.73 14.42 17.74
N ALA A 42 20.99 15.24 18.50
CA ALA A 42 20.78 15.04 19.93
C ALA A 42 19.73 13.96 20.24
N MET A 43 18.83 13.66 19.29
CA MET A 43 17.76 12.68 19.41
C MET A 43 18.03 11.38 18.64
N ARG A 44 19.22 11.21 18.04
CA ARG A 44 19.60 9.99 17.31
C ARG A 44 19.46 8.69 18.11
N SER A 45 19.49 8.76 19.45
CA SER A 45 19.29 7.59 20.32
C SER A 45 17.82 7.18 20.50
N LEU A 46 16.86 7.93 19.96
CA LEU A 46 15.42 7.66 20.05
C LEU A 46 14.87 7.26 18.68
N LEU A 47 15.33 6.10 18.18
CA LEU A 47 14.67 5.39 17.08
C LEU A 47 13.21 5.11 17.49
N LYS A 48 12.25 5.72 16.80
CA LYS A 48 10.83 5.42 17.01
C LYS A 48 10.44 4.24 16.13
N SER A 49 10.01 3.15 16.74
CA SER A 49 9.51 1.97 16.06
C SER A 49 7.98 1.91 16.11
N TYR A 50 7.36 1.52 14.99
CA TYR A 50 5.93 1.30 14.86
C TYR A 50 5.67 -0.06 14.22
N ALA A 51 4.67 -0.78 14.72
CA ALA A 51 4.26 -2.08 14.20
C ALA A 51 2.92 -1.98 13.47
N PHE A 52 2.81 -2.64 12.32
CA PHE A 52 1.62 -2.68 11.49
C PHE A 52 1.42 -4.11 10.95
N ASP A 53 0.22 -4.44 10.47
CA ASP A 53 -0.02 -5.73 9.82
C ASP A 53 0.86 -5.85 8.55
N HIS A 54 0.95 -4.77 7.77
CA HIS A 54 1.77 -4.71 6.56
C HIS A 54 2.58 -3.41 6.51
N VAL A 55 3.86 -3.51 6.14
CA VAL A 55 4.76 -2.35 5.95
C VAL A 55 5.36 -2.41 4.55
N PHE A 56 5.08 -1.41 3.72
CA PHE A 56 5.60 -1.27 2.37
C PHE A 56 6.68 -0.20 2.31
N GLY A 57 7.86 -0.58 1.84
CA GLY A 57 8.97 0.35 1.58
C GLY A 57 8.90 0.97 0.19
N GLU A 58 9.89 1.80 -0.12
CA GLU A 58 9.98 2.54 -1.40
C GLU A 58 10.07 1.62 -2.62
N SER A 59 10.54 0.39 -2.45
CA SER A 59 10.70 -0.61 -3.52
C SER A 59 9.43 -1.38 -3.84
N ASN A 60 8.37 -1.26 -3.02
CA ASN A 60 7.18 -2.07 -3.22
C ASN A 60 6.25 -1.49 -4.28
N ASN A 61 5.83 -2.37 -5.18
CA ASN A 61 5.00 -2.01 -6.32
C ASN A 61 3.50 -2.06 -5.98
N GLN A 62 2.66 -1.62 -6.91
CA GLN A 62 1.21 -1.56 -6.72
C GLN A 62 0.57 -2.94 -6.57
N HIS A 63 1.13 -3.94 -7.25
CA HIS A 63 0.62 -5.31 -7.20
C HIS A 63 0.80 -5.92 -5.81
N GLU A 64 1.98 -5.76 -5.20
CA GLU A 64 2.22 -6.21 -3.82
C GLU A 64 1.27 -5.54 -2.82
N VAL A 65 1.04 -4.23 -2.97
CA VAL A 65 0.09 -3.49 -2.11
C VAL A 65 -1.33 -4.01 -2.29
N TYR A 66 -1.74 -4.31 -3.53
CA TYR A 66 -3.05 -4.87 -3.83
C TYR A 66 -3.25 -6.25 -3.21
N ALA A 67 -2.29 -7.17 -3.41
CA ALA A 67 -2.37 -8.54 -2.92
C ALA A 67 -2.56 -8.59 -1.40
N GLU A 68 -1.78 -7.78 -0.67
CA GLU A 68 -1.80 -7.79 0.80
C GLU A 68 -2.97 -6.99 1.40
N CYS A 69 -3.39 -5.89 0.78
CA CYS A 69 -4.39 -4.99 1.36
C CYS A 69 -5.82 -5.21 0.85
N ALA A 70 -5.99 -5.59 -0.42
CA ALA A 70 -7.27 -5.53 -1.11
C ALA A 70 -7.82 -6.89 -1.52
N GLN A 71 -6.97 -7.82 -1.95
CA GLN A 71 -7.41 -9.08 -2.56
C GLN A 71 -8.40 -9.87 -1.67
N ALA A 72 -8.06 -10.11 -0.40
CA ALA A 72 -8.93 -10.82 0.54
C ALA A 72 -10.26 -10.07 0.83
N ILE A 73 -10.25 -8.74 0.72
CA ILE A 73 -11.46 -7.92 0.88
C ILE A 73 -12.36 -8.09 -0.35
N VAL A 74 -11.78 -8.09 -1.56
CA VAL A 74 -12.52 -8.34 -2.81
C VAL A 74 -13.13 -9.74 -2.80
N GLU A 75 -12.38 -10.76 -2.40
CA GLU A 75 -12.89 -12.12 -2.24
C GLU A 75 -14.09 -12.18 -1.26
N SER A 76 -14.00 -11.45 -0.14
CA SER A 76 -15.12 -11.34 0.80
C SER A 76 -16.34 -10.64 0.18
N VAL A 77 -16.12 -9.63 -0.65
CA VAL A 77 -17.20 -8.94 -1.38
C VAL A 77 -17.89 -9.87 -2.37
N LEU A 78 -17.14 -10.72 -3.06
CA LEU A 78 -17.69 -11.74 -3.96
C LEU A 78 -18.53 -12.79 -3.21
N CYS A 79 -18.26 -13.02 -1.92
CA CYS A 79 -19.08 -13.86 -1.03
C CYS A 79 -20.29 -13.12 -0.42
N GLY A 80 -20.60 -11.89 -0.85
CA GLY A 80 -21.76 -11.13 -0.38
C GLY A 80 -21.53 -10.30 0.88
N TYR A 81 -20.28 -10.08 1.30
CA TYR A 81 -19.95 -9.22 2.44
C TYR A 81 -19.57 -7.80 2.00
N ASN A 82 -19.71 -6.83 2.90
CA ASN A 82 -19.26 -5.46 2.61
C ASN A 82 -17.77 -5.29 2.95
N GLY A 83 -17.00 -4.76 1.99
CA GLY A 83 -15.58 -4.42 2.15
C GLY A 83 -15.36 -2.91 2.12
N THR A 84 -14.37 -2.40 2.88
CA THR A 84 -13.99 -0.99 2.83
C THR A 84 -12.49 -0.83 3.03
N ILE A 85 -11.86 -0.02 2.19
CA ILE A 85 -10.42 0.31 2.24
C ILE A 85 -10.29 1.83 2.34
N PHE A 86 -9.49 2.28 3.31
CA PHE A 86 -9.16 3.69 3.48
C PHE A 86 -7.70 3.95 3.15
N ALA A 87 -7.43 4.96 2.33
CA ALA A 87 -6.11 5.53 2.17
C ALA A 87 -6.01 6.82 2.99
N TYR A 88 -5.14 6.84 4.00
CA TYR A 88 -4.95 7.97 4.91
C TYR A 88 -3.51 8.48 4.86
N GLY A 89 -3.33 9.79 5.03
CA GLY A 89 -2.02 10.45 5.01
C GLY A 89 -2.08 11.90 4.55
N GLN A 90 -0.97 12.63 4.69
CA GLN A 90 -0.85 14.02 4.25
C GLN A 90 -0.97 14.17 2.72
N THR A 91 -1.23 15.37 2.22
CA THR A 91 -1.14 15.68 0.77
C THR A 91 0.25 15.32 0.24
N GLY A 92 0.32 14.71 -0.95
CA GLY A 92 1.60 14.31 -1.58
C GLY A 92 2.22 13.01 -1.07
N THR A 93 1.56 12.25 -0.17
CA THR A 93 2.08 10.94 0.32
C THR A 93 1.67 9.74 -0.55
N GLY A 94 0.99 9.97 -1.68
CA GLY A 94 0.65 8.88 -2.62
C GLY A 94 -0.68 8.17 -2.35
N LYS A 95 -1.65 8.80 -1.65
CA LYS A 95 -3.00 8.25 -1.47
C LYS A 95 -3.70 7.96 -2.81
N THR A 96 -3.84 8.97 -3.67
CA THR A 96 -4.44 8.85 -5.01
C THR A 96 -3.65 7.88 -5.86
N PHE A 97 -2.32 7.93 -5.82
CA PHE A 97 -1.48 6.97 -6.51
C PHE A 97 -1.72 5.53 -6.03
N THR A 98 -1.93 5.29 -4.74
CA THR A 98 -2.22 3.93 -4.24
C THR A 98 -3.61 3.45 -4.65
N MET A 99 -4.61 4.32 -4.61
CA MET A 99 -6.00 3.95 -4.93
C MET A 99 -6.24 3.85 -6.43
N GLU A 100 -5.83 4.85 -7.21
CA GLU A 100 -6.09 4.91 -8.66
C GLU A 100 -4.86 4.45 -9.45
N GLY A 101 -3.68 4.94 -9.07
CA GLY A 101 -2.43 4.68 -9.80
C GLY A 101 -2.38 5.36 -11.17
N ASP A 102 -1.48 4.90 -12.02
CA ASP A 102 -1.51 5.26 -13.44
C ASP A 102 -2.34 4.23 -14.20
N VAL A 103 -3.53 4.64 -14.63
CA VAL A 103 -4.48 3.77 -15.33
C VAL A 103 -3.99 3.33 -16.72
N HIS A 104 -3.01 4.02 -17.28
CA HIS A 104 -2.42 3.71 -18.59
C HIS A 104 -1.24 2.75 -18.50
N SER A 105 -0.85 2.35 -17.28
CA SER A 105 0.26 1.42 -17.03
C SER A 105 -0.22 0.26 -16.18
N ASP A 106 -0.26 -0.94 -16.76
CA ASP A 106 -0.70 -2.17 -16.06
C ASP A 106 0.11 -2.45 -14.79
N GLU A 107 1.39 -2.04 -14.75
CA GLU A 107 2.24 -2.17 -13.57
C GLU A 107 1.90 -1.14 -12.48
N GLN A 108 1.49 0.07 -12.88
CA GLN A 108 1.29 1.20 -11.97
C GLN A 108 -0.18 1.46 -11.62
N GLN A 109 -1.11 0.67 -12.16
CA GLN A 109 -2.52 0.65 -11.75
C GLN A 109 -2.67 0.39 -10.25
N GLY A 110 -3.51 1.20 -9.59
CA GLY A 110 -3.77 1.12 -8.15
C GLY A 110 -4.83 0.10 -7.75
N ILE A 111 -5.33 0.23 -6.53
CA ILE A 111 -6.31 -0.70 -5.94
C ILE A 111 -7.64 -0.72 -6.71
N ILE A 112 -8.17 0.43 -7.10
CA ILE A 112 -9.48 0.58 -7.76
C ILE A 112 -9.53 -0.18 -9.10
N PRO A 113 -8.66 0.10 -10.08
CA PRO A 113 -8.71 -0.59 -11.37
C PRO A 113 -8.46 -2.11 -11.23
N ARG A 114 -7.55 -2.52 -10.33
CA ARG A 114 -7.29 -3.95 -10.06
C ARG A 114 -8.47 -4.66 -9.43
N THR A 115 -9.16 -4.00 -8.49
CA THR A 115 -10.41 -4.52 -7.89
C THR A 115 -11.46 -4.76 -8.96
N PHE A 116 -11.65 -3.78 -9.85
CA PHE A 116 -12.62 -3.89 -10.93
C PHE A 116 -12.26 -5.04 -11.88
N ALA A 117 -10.99 -5.16 -12.26
CA ALA A 117 -10.51 -6.26 -13.11
C ALA A 117 -10.77 -7.63 -12.47
N GLN A 118 -10.44 -7.81 -11.18
CA GLN A 118 -10.68 -9.09 -10.47
C GLN A 118 -12.18 -9.43 -10.38
N ILE A 119 -13.04 -8.43 -10.13
CA ILE A 119 -14.49 -8.66 -10.10
C ILE A 119 -15.01 -9.08 -11.48
N MET A 120 -14.57 -8.41 -12.55
CA MET A 120 -14.99 -8.72 -13.92
C MET A 120 -14.48 -10.10 -14.37
N GLU A 121 -13.26 -10.47 -13.97
CA GLU A 121 -12.72 -11.81 -14.20
C GLU A 121 -13.55 -12.87 -13.48
N TYR A 122 -13.92 -12.63 -12.22
CA TYR A 122 -14.79 -13.53 -11.47
C TYR A 122 -16.16 -13.70 -12.15
N VAL A 123 -16.79 -12.60 -12.58
CA VAL A 123 -18.09 -12.64 -13.26
C VAL A 123 -18.00 -13.39 -14.60
N SER A 124 -16.92 -13.19 -15.36
CA SER A 124 -16.73 -13.85 -16.66
C SER A 124 -16.50 -15.35 -16.55
N ASN A 125 -15.92 -15.80 -15.43
CA ASN A 125 -15.64 -17.21 -15.15
C ASN A 125 -16.75 -17.90 -14.32
N ALA A 126 -17.78 -17.16 -13.92
CA ALA A 126 -18.89 -17.72 -13.17
C ALA A 126 -19.68 -18.71 -14.07
N PRO A 127 -20.03 -19.91 -13.59
CA PRO A 127 -20.91 -20.81 -14.31
C PRO A 127 -22.25 -20.14 -14.62
N GLU A 128 -22.84 -20.40 -15.78
CA GLU A 128 -24.12 -19.81 -16.22
C GLU A 128 -25.32 -20.20 -15.32
N ASP A 129 -25.13 -21.09 -14.34
CA ASP A 129 -26.19 -21.74 -13.56
C ASP A 129 -26.50 -21.08 -12.20
N ILE A 130 -26.14 -19.80 -12.00
CA ILE A 130 -26.54 -19.06 -10.77
C ILE A 130 -27.91 -18.41 -11.02
N GLU A 131 -28.99 -19.14 -10.73
CA GLU A 131 -30.37 -18.62 -10.58
C GLU A 131 -30.52 -17.71 -9.35
#